data_AF-A0A521S4L9-F1
#
_entry.id   AF-A0A521S4L9-F1
#
_cell.length_a   1.000
_cell.length_b   1.000
_cell.length_c   1.000
_cell.angle_alpha   90.00
_cell.angle_beta   90.00
_cell.angle_gamma   90.00
#
_symmetry.space_group_name_H-M   'P 1'
#
loop_
_entity.id
_entity.type
_entity.pdbx_description
1 polymer ?
#
loop_
_entity_poly.entity_id
_entity_poly.type
_entity_poly.pdbx_seq_one_letter_code
_entity_poly.pdbx_strand_id
1 'polypeptide(L)'
;MPLNKSPLSGSLKDLFEGKDPAQPGQTVFPPNPTEAGKKWAEAYKKYAEGAQAGATQPLAPSLTAAQATLAGALASGFSAAKAAPPPAAIAGLAAAMDLAFVAFWMTPPVAFAPPPPAPPTMAGVVSLAPPGVLTASLISLFTSGTADKKTAAQQADSIATLLDSWTKTVMVINTPVTPPGPPLPPAPLS
;
A
#
# COMPACT_ATOMS: atom_id res chain seq x y z
N MET A 1 11.87 13.38 1.13
CA MET A 1 10.76 14.33 0.85
C MET A 1 9.46 13.77 1.41
N PRO A 2 8.47 14.60 1.81
CA PRO A 2 7.16 14.07 2.18
C PRO A 2 6.50 13.43 0.97
N LEU A 3 5.93 12.24 1.14
CA LEU A 3 5.18 11.56 0.09
C LEU A 3 3.91 12.36 -0.22
N ASN A 4 3.66 12.63 -1.50
CA ASN A 4 2.46 13.36 -1.89
C ASN A 4 1.24 12.43 -1.78
N LYS A 5 0.43 12.61 -0.73
CA LYS A 5 -0.79 11.82 -0.48
C LYS A 5 -1.99 12.20 -1.36
N SER A 6 -1.92 13.29 -2.11
CA SER A 6 -3.04 13.81 -2.92
C SER A 6 -3.57 12.82 -3.98
N PRO A 7 -2.72 12.03 -4.68
CA PRO A 7 -3.20 11.00 -5.61
C PRO A 7 -3.98 9.87 -4.91
N LEU A 8 -3.61 9.55 -3.66
CA LEU A 8 -4.32 8.59 -2.82
C LEU A 8 -5.69 9.13 -2.40
N SER A 9 -5.75 10.33 -1.79
CA SER A 9 -7.01 10.88 -1.31
C SER A 9 -8.01 11.16 -2.44
N GLY A 10 -7.55 11.64 -3.60
CA GLY A 10 -8.38 11.88 -4.77
C GLY A 10 -9.00 10.61 -5.35
N SER A 11 -8.21 9.55 -5.52
CA SER A 11 -8.67 8.29 -6.13
C SER A 11 -9.56 7.46 -5.19
N LEU A 12 -9.38 7.61 -3.88
CA LEU A 12 -10.16 6.92 -2.86
C LEU A 12 -11.55 7.52 -2.66
N LYS A 13 -11.71 8.83 -2.88
CA LYS A 13 -12.98 9.55 -2.74
C LYS A 13 -14.08 8.95 -3.62
N ASP A 14 -13.78 8.70 -4.89
CA ASP A 14 -14.74 8.18 -5.89
C ASP A 14 -15.32 6.79 -5.53
N LEU A 15 -14.65 6.05 -4.64
CA LEU A 15 -15.05 4.71 -4.24
C LEU A 15 -16.05 4.70 -3.07
N PHE A 16 -16.03 5.74 -2.23
CA PHE A 16 -17.01 5.93 -1.16
C PHE A 16 -18.23 6.76 -1.62
N GLU A 17 -18.15 7.44 -2.76
CA GLU A 17 -19.26 8.22 -3.36
C GLU A 17 -20.10 7.41 -4.37
N GLY A 18 -19.81 6.13 -4.58
CA GLY A 18 -20.18 5.40 -5.80
C GLY A 18 -21.67 5.45 -6.17
N LYS A 19 -22.05 6.31 -7.14
CA LYS A 19 -23.30 6.38 -7.95
C LYS A 19 -24.68 6.22 -7.28
N ASP A 20 -24.74 5.82 -6.03
CA ASP A 20 -25.90 5.77 -5.16
C ASP A 20 -25.54 6.70 -4.00
N PRO A 21 -26.29 7.77 -3.71
CA PRO A 21 -25.93 8.70 -2.66
C PRO A 21 -25.95 7.95 -1.32
N ALA A 22 -24.77 7.47 -0.91
CA ALA A 22 -24.55 6.86 0.38
C ALA A 22 -25.12 7.81 1.43
N GLN A 23 -26.23 7.42 2.06
CA GLN A 23 -26.77 8.23 3.13
C GLN A 23 -25.74 8.29 4.26
N PRO A 24 -25.54 9.45 4.90
CA PRO A 24 -24.57 9.58 5.97
C PRO A 24 -24.79 8.51 7.06
N GLY A 25 -23.82 7.62 7.24
CA GLY A 25 -23.87 6.54 8.24
C GLY A 25 -24.22 5.14 7.72
N GLN A 26 -24.22 4.89 6.41
CA GLN A 26 -24.23 3.53 5.85
C GLN A 26 -22.84 3.08 5.40
N THR A 27 -22.48 1.84 5.71
CA THR A 27 -21.30 1.19 5.13
C THR A 27 -21.60 0.83 3.68
N VAL A 28 -21.11 1.63 2.75
CA VAL A 28 -21.26 1.38 1.30
C VAL A 28 -20.01 0.72 0.77
N PHE A 29 -20.16 -0.47 0.19
CA PHE A 29 -19.10 -1.17 -0.50
C PHE A 29 -19.12 -0.84 -2.00
N PRO A 30 -17.97 -0.84 -2.68
CA PRO A 30 -17.94 -0.56 -4.11
C PRO A 30 -18.83 -1.54 -4.90
N PRO A 31 -19.58 -1.06 -5.92
CA PRO A 31 -20.44 -1.92 -6.72
C PRO A 31 -19.63 -2.99 -7.48
N ASN A 32 -18.42 -2.62 -7.93
CA ASN A 32 -17.47 -3.51 -8.61
C ASN A 32 -16.17 -3.67 -7.78
N PRO A 33 -16.04 -4.73 -6.97
CA PRO A 33 -14.84 -5.01 -6.17
C PRO A 33 -13.54 -5.06 -6.97
N THR A 34 -13.58 -5.64 -8.16
CA THR A 34 -12.39 -5.79 -9.04
C THR A 34 -11.90 -4.45 -9.55
N GLU A 35 -12.81 -3.60 -10.02
CA GLU A 35 -12.47 -2.25 -10.47
C GLU A 35 -11.98 -1.38 -9.31
N ALA A 36 -12.61 -1.49 -8.14
CA ALA A 36 -12.18 -0.80 -6.93
C ALA A 36 -10.77 -1.21 -6.51
N GLY A 37 -10.46 -2.52 -6.49
CA GLY A 37 -9.13 -3.03 -6.19
C GLY A 37 -8.07 -2.51 -7.15
N LYS A 38 -8.36 -2.48 -8.46
CA LYS A 38 -7.46 -1.90 -9.47
C LYS A 38 -7.18 -0.42 -9.24
N LYS A 39 -8.23 0.38 -8.99
CA LYS A 39 -8.12 1.83 -8.74
C LYS A 39 -7.31 2.13 -7.47
N TRP A 40 -7.55 1.39 -6.38
CA TRP A 40 -6.74 1.50 -5.16
C TRP A 40 -5.28 1.19 -5.42
N ALA A 41 -5.00 0.08 -6.10
CA ALA A 41 -3.64 -0.35 -6.35
C ALA A 41 -2.89 0.63 -7.25
N GLU A 42 -3.55 1.19 -8.27
CA GLU A 42 -2.96 2.22 -9.13
C GLU A 42 -2.65 3.50 -8.34
N ALA A 43 -3.59 3.96 -7.49
CA ALA A 43 -3.38 5.14 -6.65
C ALA A 43 -2.22 4.93 -5.67
N TYR A 44 -2.16 3.77 -5.03
CA TYR A 44 -1.10 3.44 -4.08
C TYR A 44 0.25 3.25 -4.77
N LYS A 45 0.29 2.66 -5.98
CA LYS A 45 1.51 2.60 -6.80
C LYS A 45 2.04 4.00 -7.11
N LYS A 46 1.20 4.90 -7.64
CA LYS A 46 1.60 6.28 -7.96
C LYS A 46 2.14 7.02 -6.74
N TYR A 47 1.53 6.78 -5.58
CA TYR A 47 2.05 7.27 -4.30
C TYR A 47 3.42 6.65 -3.97
N ALA A 48 3.56 5.33 -4.09
CA ALA A 48 4.77 4.60 -3.79
C ALA A 48 5.94 4.94 -4.73
N GLU A 49 5.70 5.38 -5.96
CA GLU A 49 6.74 5.89 -6.88
C GLU A 49 7.55 7.04 -6.27
N GLY A 50 6.92 7.85 -5.40
CA GLY A 50 7.60 8.93 -4.68
C GLY A 50 8.38 8.47 -3.44
N ALA A 51 8.25 7.21 -3.02
CA ALA A 51 8.83 6.70 -1.79
C ALA A 51 10.36 6.75 -1.83
N GLN A 52 10.98 7.12 -0.71
CA GLN A 52 12.43 7.23 -0.59
C GLN A 52 12.90 6.49 0.65
N ALA A 53 13.90 5.64 0.45
CA ALA A 53 14.65 4.99 1.53
C ALA A 53 16.10 5.48 1.44
N GLY A 54 16.43 6.49 2.25
CA GLY A 54 17.66 7.26 2.07
C GLY A 54 17.69 7.95 0.70
N ALA A 55 18.74 7.71 -0.08
CA ALA A 55 18.86 8.23 -1.45
C ALA A 55 18.16 7.35 -2.51
N THR A 56 17.70 6.15 -2.15
CA THR A 56 17.16 5.19 -3.12
C THR A 56 15.67 5.37 -3.38
N GLN A 57 15.23 5.00 -4.59
CA GLN A 57 13.84 5.02 -5.05
C GLN A 57 13.39 3.63 -5.51
N PRO A 58 12.10 3.28 -5.42
CA PRO A 58 11.61 2.00 -5.90
C PRO A 58 11.85 1.79 -7.39
N LEU A 59 12.17 0.56 -7.77
CA LEU A 59 12.26 0.14 -9.16
C LEU A 59 10.86 0.02 -9.77
N ALA A 60 10.63 0.71 -10.89
CA ALA A 60 9.33 0.71 -11.59
C ALA A 60 8.79 -0.69 -11.96
N PRO A 61 9.63 -1.67 -12.41
CA PRO A 61 9.16 -3.05 -12.63
C PRO A 61 8.65 -3.71 -11.34
N SER A 62 9.33 -3.47 -10.21
CA SER A 62 8.95 -4.02 -8.91
C SER A 62 7.61 -3.46 -8.43
N LEU A 63 7.41 -2.15 -8.56
CA LEU A 63 6.13 -1.50 -8.24
C LEU A 63 4.98 -1.96 -9.14
N THR A 64 5.26 -2.29 -10.40
CA THR A 64 4.25 -2.79 -11.33
C THR A 64 3.80 -4.20 -10.97
N ALA A 65 4.72 -5.07 -10.56
CA ALA A 65 4.36 -6.39 -10.03
C ALA A 65 3.56 -6.28 -8.72
N ALA A 66 4.02 -5.42 -7.79
CA ALA A 66 3.35 -5.15 -6.52
C ALA A 66 1.92 -4.61 -6.71
N GLN A 67 1.70 -3.73 -7.69
CA GLN A 67 0.38 -3.22 -8.04
C GLN A 67 -0.60 -4.36 -8.39
N ALA A 68 -0.17 -5.35 -9.16
CA ALA A 68 -1.02 -6.48 -9.53
C ALA A 68 -1.43 -7.31 -8.31
N THR A 69 -0.48 -7.58 -7.41
CA THR A 69 -0.72 -8.26 -6.13
C THR A 69 -1.75 -7.51 -5.27
N LEU A 70 -1.54 -6.20 -5.09
CA LEU A 70 -2.45 -5.35 -4.31
C LEU A 70 -3.85 -5.29 -4.92
N ALA A 71 -3.94 -5.15 -6.24
CA ALA A 71 -5.24 -5.09 -6.93
C ALA A 71 -6.06 -6.37 -6.72
N GLY A 72 -5.44 -7.54 -6.85
CA GLY A 72 -6.11 -8.83 -6.65
C GLY A 72 -6.53 -9.07 -5.19
N ALA A 73 -5.65 -8.73 -4.25
CA ALA A 73 -5.93 -8.88 -2.83
C ALA A 73 -7.07 -7.97 -2.36
N LEU A 74 -7.06 -6.69 -2.76
CA LEU A 74 -8.14 -5.75 -2.42
C LEU A 74 -9.47 -6.15 -3.07
N ALA A 75 -9.46 -6.58 -4.33
CA ALA A 75 -10.67 -7.08 -4.99
C ALA A 75 -11.30 -8.26 -4.22
N SER A 76 -10.46 -9.17 -3.73
CA SER A 76 -10.90 -10.31 -2.90
C SER A 76 -11.44 -9.84 -1.55
N GLY A 77 -10.76 -8.91 -0.89
CA GLY A 77 -11.20 -8.32 0.39
C GLY A 77 -12.55 -7.60 0.27
N PHE A 78 -12.73 -6.76 -0.75
CA PHE A 78 -14.01 -6.09 -1.02
C PHE A 78 -15.13 -7.09 -1.33
N SER A 79 -14.83 -8.15 -2.08
CA SER A 79 -15.81 -9.19 -2.41
C SER A 79 -16.27 -9.96 -1.16
N ALA A 80 -15.33 -10.35 -0.30
CA ALA A 80 -15.63 -11.02 0.96
C ALA A 80 -16.42 -10.11 1.92
N ALA A 81 -16.06 -8.83 2.01
CA ALA A 81 -16.77 -7.87 2.85
C ALA A 81 -18.23 -7.68 2.43
N LYS A 82 -18.53 -7.67 1.12
CA LYS A 82 -19.91 -7.61 0.60
C LYS A 82 -20.77 -8.82 0.97
N ALA A 83 -20.15 -9.97 1.20
CA ALA A 83 -20.85 -11.21 1.54
C ALA A 83 -21.11 -11.35 3.06
N ALA A 84 -20.60 -10.43 3.88
CA ALA A 84 -20.72 -10.48 5.33
C ALA A 84 -21.59 -9.33 5.87
N PRO A 85 -22.34 -9.54 6.98
CA PRO A 85 -23.00 -8.45 7.68
C PRO A 85 -21.98 -7.62 8.50
N PRO A 86 -22.24 -6.32 8.72
CA PRO A 86 -21.53 -5.55 9.77
C PRO A 86 -21.78 -6.16 11.16
N PRO A 87 -20.79 -6.16 12.08
CA PRO A 87 -19.46 -5.55 11.98
C PRO A 87 -18.40 -6.45 11.32
N ALA A 88 -18.70 -7.73 11.07
CA ALA A 88 -17.75 -8.70 10.52
C ALA A 88 -17.20 -8.28 9.15
N ALA A 89 -18.02 -7.63 8.33
CA ALA A 89 -17.60 -7.07 7.04
C ALA A 89 -16.45 -6.04 7.18
N ILE A 90 -16.52 -5.16 8.17
CA ILE A 90 -15.51 -4.11 8.40
C ILE A 90 -14.21 -4.74 8.95
N ALA A 91 -14.34 -5.62 9.93
CA ALA A 91 -13.17 -6.30 10.51
C ALA A 91 -12.43 -7.16 9.47
N GLY A 92 -13.19 -7.93 8.66
CA GLY A 92 -12.63 -8.75 7.60
C GLY A 92 -11.97 -7.92 6.50
N LEU A 93 -12.59 -6.80 6.07
CA LEU A 93 -12.01 -5.90 5.09
C LEU A 93 -10.70 -5.28 5.60
N ALA A 94 -10.70 -4.77 6.84
CA ALA A 94 -9.52 -4.15 7.44
C ALA A 94 -8.33 -5.12 7.51
N ALA A 95 -8.57 -6.37 7.93
CA ALA A 95 -7.56 -7.41 7.96
C ALA A 95 -7.07 -7.77 6.55
N ALA A 96 -7.97 -7.88 5.58
CA ALA A 96 -7.60 -8.15 4.19
C ALA A 96 -6.76 -7.02 3.58
N MET A 97 -7.10 -5.76 3.87
CA MET A 97 -6.35 -4.59 3.41
C MET A 97 -4.95 -4.55 4.01
N ASP A 98 -4.81 -4.79 5.32
CA ASP A 98 -3.52 -4.86 6.01
C ASP A 98 -2.59 -5.87 5.32
N LEU A 99 -3.07 -7.11 5.13
CA LEU A 99 -2.33 -8.15 4.42
C LEU A 99 -2.02 -7.77 2.97
N ALA A 100 -2.94 -7.11 2.27
CA ALA A 100 -2.74 -6.66 0.90
C ALA A 100 -1.63 -5.62 0.78
N PHE A 101 -1.56 -4.65 1.70
CA PHE A 101 -0.51 -3.65 1.74
C PHE A 101 0.84 -4.24 2.16
N VAL A 102 0.85 -5.18 3.11
CA VAL A 102 2.07 -5.96 3.43
C VAL A 102 2.56 -6.71 2.20
N ALA A 103 1.68 -7.42 1.51
CA ALA A 103 2.01 -8.19 0.30
C ALA A 103 2.50 -7.30 -0.85
N PHE A 104 1.98 -6.08 -0.99
CA PHE A 104 2.49 -5.10 -1.96
C PHE A 104 3.99 -4.87 -1.79
N TRP A 105 4.47 -4.72 -0.55
CA TRP A 105 5.89 -4.46 -0.30
C TRP A 105 6.76 -5.72 -0.25
N MET A 106 6.18 -6.87 0.08
CA MET A 106 6.93 -8.09 0.43
C MET A 106 6.83 -9.23 -0.59
N THR A 107 5.90 -9.18 -1.57
CA THR A 107 5.59 -10.34 -2.42
C THR A 107 5.43 -9.99 -3.92
N PRO A 108 6.51 -10.15 -4.73
CA PRO A 108 7.91 -10.24 -4.29
C PRO A 108 8.38 -8.93 -3.65
N PRO A 109 9.46 -8.93 -2.85
CA PRO A 109 9.95 -7.72 -2.19
C PRO A 109 10.17 -6.56 -3.15
N VAL A 110 9.68 -5.37 -2.80
CA VAL A 110 9.90 -4.18 -3.62
C VAL A 110 11.38 -3.80 -3.58
N ALA A 111 11.99 -3.80 -4.76
CA ALA A 111 13.38 -3.43 -4.92
C ALA A 111 13.56 -1.91 -5.10
N PHE A 112 14.68 -1.40 -4.61
CA PHE A 112 15.09 0.00 -4.66
C PHE A 112 16.39 0.14 -5.44
N ALA A 113 16.56 1.26 -6.14
CA ALA A 113 17.76 1.62 -6.87
C ALA A 113 18.24 3.03 -6.52
N PRO A 114 19.52 3.33 -6.74
CA PRO A 114 20.03 4.70 -6.65
C PRO A 114 19.29 5.63 -7.62
N PRO A 115 19.20 6.93 -7.33
CA PRO A 115 18.54 7.87 -8.22
C PRO A 115 19.41 8.10 -9.47
N PRO A 116 18.81 8.49 -10.61
CA PRO A 116 19.55 8.90 -11.80
C PRO A 116 20.59 9.99 -11.47
N PRO A 117 21.77 10.02 -12.12
CA PRO A 117 22.12 9.29 -13.35
C PRO A 117 22.75 7.91 -13.14
N ALA A 118 22.80 7.39 -11.90
CA ALA A 118 23.35 6.06 -11.66
C ALA A 118 22.54 4.99 -12.41
N PRO A 119 23.18 3.92 -12.94
CA PRO A 119 22.47 2.81 -13.54
C PRO A 119 21.45 2.23 -12.54
N PRO A 120 20.24 1.82 -12.98
CA PRO A 120 19.19 1.28 -12.12
C PRO A 120 19.53 -0.14 -11.68
N THR A 121 20.57 -0.26 -10.88
CA THR A 121 21.01 -1.48 -10.20
C THR A 121 20.28 -1.56 -8.87
N MET A 122 19.84 -2.77 -8.50
CA MET A 122 19.19 -3.00 -7.21
C MET A 122 20.19 -2.69 -6.08
N ALA A 123 19.87 -1.69 -5.27
CA ALA A 123 20.66 -1.26 -4.12
C ALA A 123 20.02 -1.67 -2.78
N GLY A 124 18.75 -2.08 -2.80
CA GLY A 124 18.04 -2.51 -1.61
C GLY A 124 16.72 -3.20 -1.94
N VAL A 125 16.15 -3.88 -0.95
CA VAL A 125 14.80 -4.44 -0.99
C VAL A 125 14.10 -4.17 0.33
N VAL A 126 12.77 -4.10 0.30
CA VAL A 126 12.01 -4.16 1.56
C VAL A 126 12.19 -5.55 2.19
N SER A 127 12.65 -5.59 3.43
CA SER A 127 12.82 -6.85 4.17
C SER A 127 11.78 -7.05 5.28
N LEU A 128 11.02 -6.01 5.62
CA LEU A 128 9.97 -6.08 6.63
C LEU A 128 8.85 -5.07 6.34
N ALA A 129 7.62 -5.57 6.39
CA ALA A 129 6.40 -4.77 6.48
C ALA A 129 5.53 -5.41 7.59
N PRO A 130 5.46 -4.82 8.80
CA PRO A 130 4.81 -5.46 9.94
C PRO A 130 3.30 -5.69 9.70
N PRO A 131 2.81 -6.93 9.73
CA PRO A 131 1.37 -7.21 9.61
C PRO A 131 0.64 -6.85 10.91
N GLY A 132 -0.65 -6.55 10.80
CA GLY A 132 -1.53 -6.30 11.95
C GLY A 132 -1.55 -4.84 12.40
N VAL A 133 -0.58 -4.03 11.97
CA VAL A 133 -0.46 -2.61 12.37
C VAL A 133 -1.58 -1.77 11.78
N LEU A 134 -1.99 -2.05 10.54
CA LEU A 134 -3.05 -1.29 9.88
C LEU A 134 -4.45 -1.72 10.33
N THR A 135 -4.63 -2.99 10.71
CA THR A 135 -5.96 -3.57 10.98
C THR A 135 -6.77 -2.76 11.99
N ALA A 136 -6.23 -2.51 13.19
CA ALA A 136 -6.98 -1.79 14.24
C ALA A 136 -7.32 -0.34 13.84
N SER A 137 -6.37 0.35 13.18
CA SER A 137 -6.57 1.71 12.70
C SER A 137 -7.60 1.78 11.58
N LEU A 138 -7.60 0.83 10.65
CA LEU A 138 -8.59 0.73 9.58
C LEU A 138 -9.99 0.43 10.14
N ILE A 139 -10.11 -0.49 11.10
CA ILE A 139 -11.38 -0.76 11.80
C ILE A 139 -11.92 0.52 12.45
N SER A 140 -11.06 1.24 13.18
CA SER A 140 -11.43 2.50 13.83
C SER A 140 -11.84 3.58 12.81
N LEU A 141 -11.13 3.69 11.69
CA LEU A 141 -11.45 4.64 10.62
C LEU A 141 -12.80 4.34 9.95
N PHE A 142 -13.07 3.08 9.59
CA PHE A 142 -14.34 2.70 8.99
C PHE A 142 -15.52 2.86 9.98
N THR A 143 -15.31 2.50 11.24
CA THR A 143 -16.34 2.62 12.29
C THR A 143 -16.64 4.09 12.60
N SER A 144 -15.62 4.92 12.85
CA SER A 144 -15.79 6.36 13.10
C SER A 144 -16.31 7.11 11.88
N GLY A 145 -15.87 6.73 10.67
CA GLY A 145 -16.38 7.31 9.44
C GLY A 145 -17.90 7.15 9.29
N THR A 146 -18.42 6.00 9.72
CA THR A 146 -19.85 5.70 9.74
C THR A 146 -20.57 6.47 10.87
N ALA A 147 -20.05 6.39 12.10
CA ALA A 147 -20.66 7.02 13.28
C ALA A 147 -20.70 8.56 13.17
N ASP A 148 -19.59 9.16 12.74
CA ASP A 148 -19.42 10.62 12.64
C ASP A 148 -19.96 11.19 11.33
N LYS A 149 -20.55 10.35 10.46
CA LYS A 149 -21.09 10.76 9.15
C LYS A 149 -20.04 11.49 8.29
N LYS A 150 -18.78 11.06 8.34
CA LYS A 150 -17.69 11.67 7.58
C LYS A 150 -17.95 11.56 6.08
N THR A 151 -17.62 12.61 5.34
CA THR A 151 -17.67 12.59 3.88
C THR A 151 -16.65 11.60 3.30
N ALA A 152 -16.89 11.13 2.08
CA ALA A 152 -15.94 10.30 1.34
C ALA A 152 -14.53 10.91 1.28
N ALA A 153 -14.44 12.23 1.07
CA ALA A 153 -13.16 12.95 1.05
C ALA A 153 -12.43 12.90 2.40
N GLN A 154 -13.16 13.06 3.52
CA GLN A 154 -12.58 12.99 4.86
C GLN A 154 -12.09 11.58 5.21
N GLN A 155 -12.85 10.55 4.82
CA GLN A 155 -12.43 9.16 5.02
C GLN A 155 -11.20 8.83 4.16
N ALA A 156 -11.22 9.22 2.88
CA ALA A 156 -10.10 9.05 1.96
C ALA A 156 -8.82 9.72 2.47
N ASP A 157 -8.89 10.95 2.97
CA ASP A 157 -7.72 11.65 3.54
C ASP A 157 -7.18 10.96 4.81
N SER A 158 -8.09 10.46 5.66
CA SER A 158 -7.71 9.74 6.88
C SER A 158 -7.01 8.41 6.55
N ILE A 159 -7.53 7.66 5.59
CA ILE A 159 -6.90 6.44 5.07
C ILE A 159 -5.53 6.76 4.47
N ALA A 160 -5.44 7.79 3.62
CA ALA A 160 -4.19 8.19 3.00
C ALA A 160 -3.13 8.58 4.04
N THR A 161 -3.54 9.26 5.12
CA THR A 161 -2.65 9.64 6.24
C THR A 161 -2.17 8.43 7.03
N LEU A 162 -3.06 7.45 7.28
CA LEU A 162 -2.69 6.19 7.92
C LEU A 162 -1.69 5.40 7.08
N LEU A 163 -2.01 5.21 5.80
CA LEU A 163 -1.14 4.51 4.86
C LEU A 163 0.21 5.23 4.71
N ASP A 164 0.22 6.56 4.72
CA ASP A 164 1.47 7.33 4.65
C ASP A 164 2.37 7.11 5.86
N SER A 165 1.78 7.16 7.06
CA SER A 165 2.49 6.93 8.31
C SER A 165 3.07 5.51 8.34
N TRP A 166 2.29 4.51 7.95
CA TRP A 166 2.73 3.12 7.90
C TRP A 166 3.80 2.89 6.83
N THR A 167 3.62 3.41 5.61
CA THR A 167 4.57 3.23 4.51
C THR A 167 5.96 3.77 4.87
N LYS A 168 6.03 4.91 5.56
CA LYS A 168 7.30 5.45 6.06
C LYS A 168 8.05 4.48 6.97
N THR A 169 7.34 3.67 7.77
CA THR A 169 7.99 2.64 8.60
C THR A 169 8.59 1.53 7.74
N VAL A 170 7.91 1.12 6.68
CA VAL A 170 8.41 0.12 5.71
C VAL A 170 9.68 0.64 5.01
N MET A 171 9.69 1.92 4.62
CA MET A 171 10.83 2.54 3.93
C MET A 171 12.09 2.62 4.79
N VAL A 172 11.92 2.78 6.11
CA VAL A 172 13.05 2.77 7.06
C VAL A 172 13.72 1.40 7.12
N ILE A 173 13.01 0.31 6.80
CA ILE A 173 13.50 -1.07 6.93
C ILE A 173 14.06 -1.61 5.60
N ASN A 174 14.25 -0.75 4.59
CA ASN A 174 14.96 -1.14 3.37
C ASN A 174 16.36 -1.69 3.72
N THR A 175 16.64 -2.92 3.31
CA THR A 175 17.92 -3.59 3.56
C THR A 175 18.86 -3.37 2.39
N PRO A 176 20.01 -2.71 2.59
CA PRO A 176 20.99 -2.50 1.52
C PRO A 176 21.52 -3.83 0.99
N VAL A 177 21.57 -3.97 -0.33
CA VAL A 177 22.24 -5.09 -1.00
C VAL A 177 23.69 -4.67 -1.24
N THR A 178 24.62 -5.33 -0.55
CA THR A 178 26.06 -5.11 -0.79
C THR A 178 26.43 -5.75 -2.13
N PRO A 179 27.13 -5.04 -3.05
CA PRO A 179 27.69 -5.68 -4.23
C PRO A 179 28.65 -6.81 -3.83
N PRO A 180 28.73 -7.92 -4.60
CA PRO A 180 29.80 -8.89 -4.42
C PRO A 180 31.15 -8.17 -4.46
N GLY A 181 31.98 -8.37 -3.43
CA GLY A 181 33.33 -7.82 -3.43
C GLY A 181 34.15 -8.31 -4.62
N PRO A 182 35.21 -7.58 -5.02
CA PRO A 182 36.13 -8.09 -6.04
C PRO A 182 36.66 -9.48 -5.62
N PRO A 183 36.87 -10.40 -6.57
CA PRO A 183 37.41 -11.72 -6.27
C PRO A 183 38.72 -11.58 -5.49
N LEU A 184 38.87 -12.37 -4.43
CA LEU A 184 40.11 -12.42 -3.66
C LEU A 184 41.27 -12.78 -4.59
N PRO A 185 42.43 -12.10 -4.49
CA PRO A 185 43.60 -12.49 -5.27
C PRO A 185 43.97 -13.95 -4.96
N PRO A 186 44.51 -14.71 -5.93
CA PRO A 186 44.98 -16.07 -5.70
C PRO A 186 45.94 -16.09 -4.51
N ALA A 187 45.71 -17.01 -3.57
CA ALA A 187 46.64 -17.20 -2.46
C ALA A 187 48.04 -17.56 -3.02
N PRO A 188 49.12 -16.94 -2.54
CA PRO A 188 50.46 -17.34 -2.94
C PRO A 188 50.68 -18.79 -2.54
N LEU A 189 51.09 -19.61 -3.50
CA LEU A 189 51.53 -20.98 -3.25
C LEU A 189 52.84 -20.90 -2.47
N SER A 190 52.81 -21.30 -1.20
CA SER A 190 53.99 -21.56 -0.37
C SER A 190 54.57 -22.93 -0.65
#